data_AF-A0A964YRX5-F1
#
_entry.id   AF-A0A964YRX5-F1
#
_cell.length_a   1.000
_cell.length_b   1.000
_cell.length_c   1.000
_cell.angle_alpha   90.00
_cell.angle_beta   90.00
_cell.angle_gamma   90.00
#
_symmetry.space_group_name_H-M   'P 1'
#
loop_
_entity.id
_entity.type
_entity.pdbx_description
1 polymer ?
#
loop_
_entity_poly.entity_id
_entity_poly.type
_entity_poly.pdbx_seq_one_letter_code
_entity_poly.pdbx_strand_id
1 'polypeptide(L)'
;ATNSTVWYGTDSTQLNQTATGNNNTINHTVQVTGLQPYTKYYYAVGDQTIYGGGSAQHFFYTAPVVGSQDSIRIWSIGDFGKGNAGQIAVKNSYLNWTGNKHTNVWLWLGDNVYNDGKDSEYQDKVFGLAGFKDIFSWLPFMPTPGNHDYNEIWEESAFLGIPRIQISHWKITKDLTTTLLMYRSRLRREGIPQT
;
A
#
# COMPACT_ATOMS: atom_id res chain seq x y z
N ALA A 1 -0.09 -7.87 18.51
CA ALA A 1 0.75 -6.71 18.19
C ALA A 1 2.19 -7.18 18.18
N THR A 2 3.00 -6.70 17.23
CA THR A 2 4.39 -7.18 16.98
C THR A 2 5.29 -6.01 16.58
N ASN A 3 6.59 -6.27 16.41
CA ASN A 3 7.53 -5.30 15.85
C ASN A 3 7.39 -5.22 14.33
N SER A 4 7.92 -4.15 13.73
CA SER A 4 7.87 -3.90 12.30
C SER A 4 9.27 -3.96 11.70
N THR A 5 9.53 -4.93 10.83
CA THR A 5 10.80 -5.08 10.10
C THR A 5 10.54 -5.22 8.60
N VAL A 6 11.34 -4.52 7.80
CA VAL A 6 11.42 -4.68 6.35
C VAL A 6 12.85 -5.08 5.99
N TRP A 7 13.02 -6.23 5.34
CA TRP A 7 14.26 -6.59 4.67
C TRP A 7 14.15 -6.26 3.20
N TYR A 8 15.18 -5.69 2.60
CA TYR A 8 15.14 -5.26 1.20
C TYR A 8 16.52 -5.37 0.52
N GLY A 9 16.52 -5.37 -0.82
CA GLY A 9 17.72 -5.46 -1.64
C GLY A 9 17.41 -5.42 -3.13
N THR A 10 18.42 -5.24 -3.97
CA THR A 10 18.26 -5.24 -5.44
C THR A 10 18.27 -6.65 -6.03
N ASP A 11 18.62 -7.66 -5.23
CA ASP A 11 18.56 -9.08 -5.59
C ASP A 11 17.43 -9.77 -4.79
N SER A 12 16.51 -10.44 -5.49
CA SER A 12 15.38 -11.14 -4.88
C SER A 12 15.79 -12.30 -3.97
N THR A 13 17.00 -12.82 -4.15
CA THR A 13 17.56 -13.92 -3.36
C THR A 13 18.44 -13.44 -2.20
N GLN A 14 18.77 -12.14 -2.16
CA GLN A 14 19.65 -11.54 -1.16
C GLN A 14 19.10 -10.19 -0.69
N LEU A 15 18.22 -10.24 0.32
CA LEU A 15 17.72 -9.05 1.01
C LEU A 15 18.74 -8.61 2.06
N ASN A 16 19.74 -7.84 1.64
CA ASN A 16 20.93 -7.50 2.41
C ASN A 16 20.80 -6.21 3.26
N GLN A 17 19.68 -5.50 3.16
CA GLN A 17 19.40 -4.29 3.94
C GLN A 17 18.16 -4.48 4.80
N THR A 18 18.10 -3.73 5.91
CA THR A 18 17.00 -3.82 6.88
C THR A 18 16.57 -2.42 7.30
N ALA A 19 15.26 -2.23 7.46
CA ALA A 19 14.66 -1.07 8.09
C ALA A 19 13.65 -1.54 9.15
N THR A 20 13.53 -0.79 10.24
CA THR A 20 12.61 -1.09 11.33
C THR A 20 11.66 0.08 11.57
N GLY A 21 10.48 -0.24 12.09
CA GLY A 21 9.45 0.74 12.45
C GLY A 21 9.05 0.63 13.91
N ASN A 22 7.79 0.97 14.19
CA ASN A 22 7.26 0.93 15.56
C ASN A 22 7.22 -0.50 16.12
N ASN A 23 7.46 -0.58 17.43
CA ASN A 23 7.37 -1.81 18.20
C ASN A 23 5.95 -2.03 18.72
N ASN A 24 5.56 -3.29 18.86
CA ASN A 24 4.30 -3.73 19.46
C ASN A 24 3.04 -3.00 18.93
N THR A 25 2.89 -2.93 17.60
CA THR A 25 1.69 -2.39 16.93
C THR A 25 0.93 -3.47 16.18
N ILE A 26 -0.33 -3.19 15.81
CA ILE A 26 -1.13 -4.00 14.89
C ILE A 26 -1.13 -3.42 13.46
N ASN A 27 -0.86 -2.12 13.34
CA ASN A 27 -0.71 -1.41 12.08
C ASN A 27 0.75 -0.99 11.94
N HIS A 28 1.42 -1.54 10.95
CA HIS A 28 2.86 -1.38 10.77
C HIS A 28 3.14 -0.29 9.72
N THR A 29 4.16 0.51 9.98
CA THR A 29 4.68 1.51 9.05
C THR A 29 6.18 1.55 9.24
N VAL A 30 6.92 1.36 8.16
CA VAL A 30 8.38 1.34 8.17
C VAL A 30 8.86 2.32 7.10
N GLN A 31 9.66 3.29 7.51
CA GLN A 31 10.30 4.19 6.56
C GLN A 31 11.60 3.55 6.08
N VAL A 32 11.71 3.36 4.76
CA VAL A 32 12.97 2.98 4.12
C VAL A 32 13.61 4.26 3.58
N THR A 33 14.93 4.39 3.67
CA THR A 33 15.65 5.60 3.23
C THR A 33 16.96 5.20 2.54
N GLY A 34 17.64 6.16 1.90
CA GLY A 34 18.92 5.89 1.23
C GLY A 34 18.82 5.05 -0.04
N LEU A 35 17.62 4.91 -0.61
CA LEU A 35 17.39 4.12 -1.81
C LEU A 35 17.90 4.84 -3.07
N GLN A 36 18.43 4.07 -4.01
CA GLN A 36 18.86 4.61 -5.30
C GLN A 36 17.63 5.01 -6.14
N PRO A 37 17.65 6.15 -6.86
CA PRO A 37 16.56 6.53 -7.75
C PRO A 37 16.33 5.50 -8.87
N TYR A 38 15.11 5.45 -9.38
CA TYR A 38 14.68 4.59 -10.49
C TYR A 38 15.19 3.13 -10.44
N THR A 39 15.23 2.54 -9.26
CA THR A 39 15.84 1.24 -8.99
C THR A 39 14.80 0.28 -8.45
N LYS A 40 14.83 -0.96 -8.96
CA LYS A 40 14.00 -2.06 -8.45
C LYS A 40 14.56 -2.59 -7.14
N TYR A 41 13.73 -2.62 -6.10
CA TYR A 41 14.03 -3.28 -4.83
C TYR A 41 13.05 -4.40 -4.59
N TYR A 42 13.56 -5.56 -4.19
CA TYR A 42 12.76 -6.64 -3.61
C TYR A 42 12.68 -6.45 -2.10
N TYR A 43 11.66 -7.04 -1.49
CA TYR A 43 11.47 -6.92 -0.05
C TYR A 43 10.81 -8.12 0.60
N ALA A 44 10.97 -8.20 1.92
CA ALA A 44 10.22 -9.03 2.84
C ALA A 44 9.78 -8.20 4.05
N VAL A 45 8.66 -8.57 4.65
CA VAL A 45 8.09 -7.93 5.84
C VAL A 45 7.92 -8.94 6.96
N GLY A 46 8.05 -8.48 8.20
CA GLY A 46 7.83 -9.31 9.37
C GLY A 46 8.33 -8.64 10.64
N ASP A 47 8.83 -9.45 11.57
CA ASP A 47 9.36 -9.00 12.86
C ASP A 47 10.78 -9.54 13.11
N GLN A 48 10.95 -10.52 13.99
CA GLN A 48 12.13 -11.38 14.12
C GLN A 48 12.13 -12.48 13.03
N THR A 49 10.97 -12.72 12.41
CA THR A 49 10.76 -13.69 11.34
C THR A 49 10.02 -13.05 10.15
N ILE A 50 10.14 -13.64 8.97
CA ILE A 50 9.45 -13.17 7.75
C ILE A 50 8.00 -13.67 7.76
N TYR A 51 7.06 -12.76 7.52
CA TYR A 51 5.63 -13.06 7.37
C TYR A 51 5.16 -13.02 5.92
N GLY A 52 5.82 -12.23 5.08
CA GLY A 52 5.50 -12.11 3.66
C GLY A 52 6.65 -11.50 2.87
N GLY A 53 6.71 -11.78 1.58
CA GLY A 53 7.82 -11.35 0.72
C GLY A 53 8.98 -12.33 0.65
N GLY A 54 10.16 -11.81 0.30
CA GLY A 54 11.34 -12.64 0.02
C GLY A 54 11.21 -13.43 -1.29
N SER A 55 10.43 -12.91 -2.23
CA SER A 55 10.18 -13.54 -3.52
C SER A 55 10.21 -12.52 -4.65
N ALA A 56 10.31 -13.01 -5.89
CA ALA A 56 10.32 -12.15 -7.09
C ALA A 56 9.01 -11.38 -7.31
N GLN A 57 7.93 -11.72 -6.59
CA GLN A 57 6.62 -11.06 -6.66
C GLN A 57 6.48 -9.89 -5.67
N HIS A 58 7.48 -9.67 -4.80
CA HIS A 58 7.48 -8.62 -3.79
C HIS A 58 8.58 -7.63 -4.10
N PHE A 59 8.20 -6.56 -4.79
CA PHE A 59 9.16 -5.55 -5.22
C PHE A 59 8.54 -4.17 -5.28
N PHE A 60 9.33 -3.15 -5.52
CA PHE A 60 8.86 -1.84 -5.94
C PHE A 60 9.97 -1.18 -6.75
N TYR A 61 9.62 -0.11 -7.46
CA TYR A 61 10.61 0.78 -8.04
C TYR A 61 10.58 2.09 -7.27
N THR A 62 11.75 2.64 -6.98
CA THR A 62 11.87 4.02 -6.50
C THR A 62 11.53 4.99 -7.62
N ALA A 63 11.12 6.20 -7.24
CA ALA A 63 10.87 7.27 -8.20
C ALA A 63 12.17 7.65 -8.95
N PRO A 64 12.08 8.09 -10.21
CA PRO A 64 13.22 8.68 -10.89
C PRO A 64 13.59 10.03 -10.27
N VAL A 65 14.79 10.51 -10.60
CA VAL A 65 15.23 11.83 -10.14
C VAL A 65 14.32 12.91 -10.72
N VAL A 66 13.93 13.88 -9.90
CA VAL A 66 13.14 15.03 -10.34
C VAL A 66 13.85 15.75 -11.49
N GLY A 67 13.14 15.96 -12.60
CA GLY A 67 13.68 16.59 -13.81
C GLY A 67 14.40 15.63 -14.77
N SER A 68 14.45 14.33 -14.47
CA SER A 68 14.90 13.31 -15.43
C SER A 68 13.92 13.17 -16.61
N GLN A 69 14.40 12.54 -17.69
CA GLN A 69 13.59 12.18 -18.86
C GLN A 69 13.16 10.70 -18.84
N ASP A 70 13.30 10.03 -17.69
CA ASP A 70 12.87 8.64 -17.53
C ASP A 70 11.36 8.53 -17.75
N SER A 71 10.95 7.55 -18.56
CA SER A 71 9.53 7.30 -18.80
C SER A 71 8.89 6.68 -17.58
N ILE A 72 7.78 7.28 -17.11
CA ILE A 72 6.95 6.73 -16.05
C ILE A 72 5.59 6.29 -16.60
N ARG A 73 5.03 5.25 -16.00
CA ARG A 73 3.68 4.78 -16.26
C ARG A 73 2.84 4.86 -15.00
N ILE A 74 1.69 5.49 -15.15
CA ILE A 74 0.71 5.69 -14.09
C ILE A 74 -0.54 4.90 -14.45
N TRP A 75 -1.04 4.09 -13.52
CA TRP A 75 -2.41 3.61 -13.57
C TRP A 75 -3.26 4.52 -12.71
N SER A 76 -4.31 5.13 -13.27
CA SER A 76 -5.15 6.07 -12.53
C SER A 76 -6.61 5.66 -12.66
N ILE A 77 -7.24 5.35 -11.53
CA ILE A 77 -8.66 5.01 -11.44
C ILE A 77 -9.24 5.57 -10.14
N GLY A 78 -10.50 6.00 -10.18
CA GLY A 78 -11.35 6.20 -9.00
C GLY A 78 -12.48 5.19 -9.01
N ASP A 79 -13.42 5.33 -8.08
CA ASP A 79 -14.73 4.71 -8.19
C ASP A 79 -14.70 3.17 -8.22
N PHE A 80 -13.63 2.57 -7.70
CA PHE A 80 -13.45 1.12 -7.77
C PHE A 80 -13.92 0.40 -6.51
N GLY A 81 -14.14 1.11 -5.40
CA GLY A 81 -14.30 0.58 -4.03
C GLY A 81 -15.56 -0.22 -3.69
N LYS A 82 -16.26 -0.77 -4.69
CA LYS A 82 -17.59 -1.39 -4.48
C LYS A 82 -17.54 -2.82 -3.96
N GLY A 83 -16.40 -3.50 -4.04
CA GLY A 83 -16.26 -4.90 -3.64
C GLY A 83 -16.97 -5.88 -4.57
N ASN A 84 -17.07 -5.58 -5.87
CA ASN A 84 -17.90 -6.35 -6.82
C ASN A 84 -17.10 -6.95 -7.99
N ALA A 85 -17.78 -7.73 -8.83
CA ALA A 85 -17.16 -8.37 -10.00
C ALA A 85 -16.61 -7.36 -11.03
N GLY A 86 -17.22 -6.17 -11.14
CA GLY A 86 -16.75 -5.11 -12.04
C GLY A 86 -15.39 -4.56 -11.63
N GLN A 87 -15.17 -4.35 -10.33
CA GLN A 87 -13.87 -3.96 -9.77
C GLN A 87 -12.77 -4.98 -10.13
N ILE A 88 -13.07 -6.28 -10.03
CA ILE A 88 -12.15 -7.36 -10.41
C ILE A 88 -11.90 -7.37 -11.93
N ALA A 89 -12.94 -7.16 -12.74
CA ALA A 89 -12.83 -7.13 -14.19
C ALA A 89 -11.96 -5.96 -14.70
N VAL A 90 -12.08 -4.78 -14.09
CA VAL A 90 -11.22 -3.61 -14.40
C VAL A 90 -9.75 -3.94 -14.11
N LYS A 91 -9.47 -4.51 -12.93
CA LYS A 91 -8.12 -4.95 -12.56
C LYS A 91 -7.55 -5.95 -13.58
N ASN A 92 -8.30 -7.00 -13.90
CA ASN A 92 -7.85 -8.04 -14.82
C ASN A 92 -7.64 -7.50 -16.23
N SER A 93 -8.50 -6.59 -16.69
CA SER A 93 -8.34 -5.91 -17.98
C SER A 93 -7.04 -5.12 -18.03
N TYR A 94 -6.74 -4.39 -16.95
CA TYR A 94 -5.48 -3.66 -16.80
C TYR A 94 -4.26 -4.61 -16.80
N LEU A 95 -4.28 -5.70 -16.03
CA LEU A 95 -3.18 -6.67 -15.98
C LEU A 95 -2.95 -7.34 -17.35
N ASN A 96 -4.02 -7.74 -18.04
CA ASN A 96 -3.95 -8.35 -19.36
C ASN A 96 -3.36 -7.40 -20.41
N TRP A 97 -3.77 -6.13 -20.41
CA TRP A 97 -3.24 -5.12 -21.32
C TRP A 97 -1.79 -4.74 -21.00
N THR A 98 -1.47 -4.64 -19.71
CA THR A 98 -0.15 -4.24 -19.23
C THR A 98 0.89 -5.32 -19.52
N GLY A 99 0.52 -6.59 -19.34
CA GLY A 99 1.43 -7.72 -19.43
C GLY A 99 2.64 -7.53 -18.51
N ASN A 100 3.83 -7.65 -19.08
CA ASN A 100 5.09 -7.49 -18.32
C ASN A 100 5.59 -6.04 -18.24
N LYS A 101 4.85 -5.07 -18.78
CA LYS A 101 5.29 -3.66 -18.76
C LYS A 101 5.09 -3.10 -17.35
N HIS A 102 6.15 -2.57 -16.76
CA HIS A 102 6.07 -2.04 -15.40
C HIS A 102 5.19 -0.78 -15.33
N THR A 103 4.41 -0.68 -14.24
CA THR A 103 3.69 0.53 -13.83
C THR A 103 4.29 1.03 -12.53
N ASN A 104 4.67 2.30 -12.52
CA ASN A 104 5.42 2.89 -11.41
C ASN A 104 4.52 3.22 -10.21
N VAL A 105 3.30 3.69 -10.48
CA VAL A 105 2.37 4.09 -9.43
C VAL A 105 0.92 3.91 -9.85
N TRP A 106 0.10 3.50 -8.89
CA TRP A 106 -1.34 3.54 -8.98
C TRP A 106 -1.88 4.77 -8.24
N LEU A 107 -2.40 5.76 -8.98
CA LEU A 107 -3.06 6.94 -8.39
C LEU A 107 -4.54 6.63 -8.20
N TRP A 108 -5.03 6.65 -6.95
CA TRP A 108 -6.46 6.49 -6.69
C TRP A 108 -7.12 7.86 -6.70
N LEU A 109 -8.24 7.96 -7.39
CA LEU A 109 -8.94 9.23 -7.62
C LEU A 109 -10.18 9.41 -6.73
N GLY A 110 -10.25 8.69 -5.60
CA GLY A 110 -11.40 8.75 -4.68
C GLY A 110 -12.39 7.60 -4.87
N ASP A 111 -13.32 7.52 -3.92
CA ASP A 111 -14.35 6.48 -3.80
C ASP A 111 -13.72 5.09 -3.76
N ASN A 112 -12.74 4.97 -2.87
CA ASN A 112 -11.95 3.77 -2.66
C ASN A 112 -12.73 2.71 -1.88
N VAL A 113 -13.72 3.13 -1.10
CA VAL A 113 -14.81 2.31 -0.56
C VAL A 113 -16.14 3.07 -0.65
N TYR A 114 -17.22 2.39 -1.07
CA TYR A 114 -18.49 3.06 -1.43
C TYR A 114 -19.53 3.24 -0.31
N ASN A 115 -19.21 2.88 0.93
CA ASN A 115 -20.16 2.93 2.02
C ASN A 115 -19.81 4.07 2.98
N ASP A 116 -18.97 3.82 3.99
CA ASP A 116 -18.71 4.78 5.07
C ASP A 116 -17.23 5.14 5.26
N GLY A 117 -16.31 4.50 4.56
CA GLY A 117 -14.88 4.75 4.77
C GLY A 117 -14.23 3.88 5.85
N LYS A 118 -14.95 2.89 6.39
CA LYS A 118 -14.52 2.07 7.54
C LYS A 118 -13.27 1.25 7.23
N ASP A 119 -12.40 1.03 8.23
CA ASP A 119 -11.23 0.12 8.10
C ASP A 119 -11.65 -1.29 7.62
N SER A 120 -12.78 -1.79 8.12
CA SER A 120 -13.33 -3.07 7.68
C SER A 120 -13.71 -3.07 6.20
N GLU A 121 -14.17 -1.95 5.67
CA GLU A 121 -14.55 -1.84 4.26
C GLU A 121 -13.33 -1.79 3.36
N TYR A 122 -12.29 -1.06 3.74
CA TYR A 122 -11.01 -1.10 3.05
C TYR A 122 -10.42 -2.51 3.08
N GLN A 123 -10.54 -3.20 4.22
CA GLN A 123 -10.13 -4.58 4.28
C GLN A 123 -10.91 -5.46 3.31
N ASP A 124 -12.23 -5.43 3.36
CA ASP A 124 -13.03 -6.44 2.66
C ASP A 124 -13.09 -6.14 1.16
N LYS A 125 -13.16 -4.85 0.79
CA LYS A 125 -13.40 -4.40 -0.58
C LYS A 125 -12.13 -4.06 -1.34
N VAL A 126 -11.02 -3.77 -0.66
CA VAL A 126 -9.77 -3.35 -1.32
C VAL A 126 -8.65 -4.34 -1.05
N PHE A 127 -8.22 -4.51 0.20
CA PHE A 127 -7.03 -5.32 0.52
C PHE A 127 -7.30 -6.83 0.53
N GLY A 128 -8.53 -7.25 0.83
CA GLY A 128 -8.95 -8.65 0.98
C GLY A 128 -9.71 -9.21 -0.21
N LEU A 129 -10.32 -8.35 -1.06
CA LEU A 129 -11.03 -8.78 -2.25
C LEU A 129 -10.08 -9.58 -3.15
N ALA A 130 -10.60 -10.63 -3.80
CA ALA A 130 -9.86 -11.47 -4.77
C ALA A 130 -9.31 -10.71 -6.00
N GLY A 131 -9.44 -9.39 -6.01
CA GLY A 131 -8.84 -8.45 -6.93
C GLY A 131 -7.44 -8.03 -6.51
N PHE A 132 -7.22 -7.25 -5.45
CA PHE A 132 -6.01 -6.41 -5.39
C PHE A 132 -4.85 -6.92 -4.55
N LYS A 133 -5.03 -7.98 -3.76
CA LYS A 133 -3.98 -8.50 -2.86
C LYS A 133 -2.67 -8.86 -3.57
N ASP A 134 -2.74 -9.26 -4.83
CA ASP A 134 -1.62 -9.63 -5.70
C ASP A 134 -0.90 -8.41 -6.30
N ILE A 135 -1.57 -7.26 -6.37
CA ILE A 135 -1.02 -6.01 -6.93
C ILE A 135 -0.25 -5.23 -5.87
N PHE A 136 -0.73 -5.22 -4.62
CA PHE A 136 -0.09 -4.46 -3.53
C PHE A 136 1.32 -4.94 -3.18
N SER A 137 1.68 -6.16 -3.57
CA SER A 137 3.03 -6.67 -3.35
C SER A 137 4.07 -6.04 -4.28
N TRP A 138 3.65 -5.39 -5.38
CA TRP A 138 4.58 -4.86 -6.36
C TRP A 138 4.28 -3.47 -6.91
N LEU A 139 3.04 -2.98 -6.78
CA LEU A 139 2.60 -1.70 -7.31
C LEU A 139 2.38 -0.69 -6.16
N PRO A 140 3.28 0.30 -6.00
CA PRO A 140 3.03 1.42 -5.11
C PRO A 140 1.74 2.15 -5.48
N PHE A 141 1.00 2.61 -4.48
CA PHE A 141 -0.24 3.37 -4.69
C PHE A 141 -0.23 4.69 -3.91
N MET A 142 -0.90 5.69 -4.48
CA MET A 142 -1.10 7.02 -3.89
C MET A 142 -2.59 7.31 -3.87
N PRO A 143 -3.25 7.08 -2.74
CA PRO A 143 -4.68 7.21 -2.68
C PRO A 143 -5.12 8.63 -2.33
N THR A 144 -6.10 9.15 -3.05
CA THR A 144 -6.91 10.28 -2.56
C THR A 144 -8.28 9.77 -2.13
N PRO A 145 -8.81 10.21 -1.00
CA PRO A 145 -10.20 9.96 -0.62
C PRO A 145 -11.20 10.76 -1.49
N GLY A 146 -12.36 10.17 -1.76
CA GLY A 146 -13.54 10.76 -2.40
C GLY A 146 -14.71 10.83 -1.41
N ASN A 147 -15.88 11.32 -1.85
CA ASN A 147 -17.00 11.57 -0.93
C ASN A 147 -17.54 10.31 -0.24
N HIS A 148 -17.38 9.12 -0.82
CA HIS A 148 -17.79 7.88 -0.17
C HIS A 148 -16.80 7.36 0.89
N ASP A 149 -15.60 7.94 0.98
CA ASP A 149 -14.56 7.52 1.90
C ASP A 149 -14.68 8.17 3.29
N TYR A 150 -15.69 9.03 3.52
CA TYR A 150 -15.75 9.90 4.71
C TYR A 150 -17.02 9.83 5.56
N ASN A 151 -18.01 8.99 5.27
CA ASN A 151 -19.26 9.08 6.05
C ASN A 151 -19.07 8.73 7.54
N GLU A 152 -18.11 7.87 7.92
CA GLU A 152 -17.71 7.67 9.33
C GLU A 152 -16.92 8.87 9.88
N ILE A 153 -16.17 9.56 9.03
CA ILE A 153 -15.34 10.70 9.44
C ILE A 153 -16.20 11.91 9.72
N TRP A 154 -17.35 12.10 9.08
CA TRP A 154 -18.19 13.28 9.33
C TRP A 154 -18.78 13.30 10.75
N GLU A 155 -19.03 12.15 11.37
CA GLU A 155 -19.49 12.08 12.76
C GLU A 155 -18.34 12.32 13.77
N GLU A 156 -17.15 11.76 13.53
CA GLU A 156 -15.98 11.99 14.40
C GLU A 156 -15.28 13.35 14.17
N SER A 157 -15.30 13.88 12.94
CA SER A 157 -14.70 15.17 12.57
C SER A 157 -15.53 16.36 13.05
N ALA A 158 -16.85 16.19 13.23
CA ALA A 158 -17.68 17.14 13.96
C ALA A 158 -17.28 17.23 15.45
N PHE A 159 -16.68 16.18 16.01
CA PHE A 159 -16.20 16.14 17.39
C PHE A 159 -14.75 16.65 17.56
N LEU A 160 -13.87 16.47 16.55
CA LEU A 160 -12.42 16.77 16.66
C LEU A 160 -11.90 17.89 15.73
N GLY A 161 -12.74 18.46 14.87
CA GLY A 161 -12.43 19.68 14.11
C GLY A 161 -11.38 19.54 12.99
N ILE A 162 -10.86 18.34 12.68
CA ILE A 162 -9.95 18.08 11.56
C ILE A 162 -10.17 16.64 11.04
N PRO A 163 -10.53 16.42 9.75
CA PRO A 163 -10.66 15.07 9.22
C PRO A 163 -9.27 14.44 9.07
N ARG A 164 -9.02 13.32 9.76
CA ARG A 164 -7.76 12.56 9.61
C ARG A 164 -8.05 11.12 9.23
N ILE A 165 -8.08 10.84 7.93
CA ILE A 165 -7.67 9.52 7.44
C ILE A 165 -6.15 9.49 7.55
N GLN A 166 -5.60 8.60 8.39
CA GLN A 166 -4.18 8.25 8.29
C GLN A 166 -4.00 7.14 7.24
N ILE A 167 -4.30 7.46 5.99
CA ILE A 167 -3.59 6.81 4.89
C ILE A 167 -2.34 7.66 4.72
N SER A 168 -1.21 7.17 5.22
CA SER A 168 0.00 7.98 5.38
C SER A 168 0.38 8.61 4.05
N HIS A 169 0.26 9.94 4.01
CA HIS A 169 0.69 10.78 2.92
C HIS A 169 2.16 10.55 2.60
N TRP A 170 2.44 10.42 1.32
CA TRP A 170 3.74 10.71 0.77
C TRP A 170 3.85 12.20 0.55
N LYS A 171 4.66 12.85 1.40
CA LYS A 171 5.03 14.25 1.21
C LYS A 171 6.11 14.28 0.12
N ILE A 172 5.83 14.94 -1.01
CA ILE A 172 6.90 15.36 -1.93
C ILE A 172 7.62 16.53 -1.23
N THR A 173 8.62 16.21 -0.40
CA THR A 173 9.64 17.16 0.00
C THR A 173 10.84 17.05 -0.94
N LYS A 174 11.62 18.12 -1.02
CA LYS A 174 12.77 18.33 -1.91
C LYS A 174 13.95 17.38 -1.62
N ASP A 175 13.75 16.33 -0.85
CA ASP A 175 14.74 15.36 -0.39
C ASP A 175 14.41 13.94 -0.86
N LEU A 176 15.45 13.19 -1.20
CA LEU A 176 15.46 11.90 -1.91
C LEU A 176 14.87 10.71 -1.10
N THR A 177 13.85 10.92 -0.27
CA THR A 177 13.35 9.86 0.62
C THR A 177 12.15 9.14 0.02
N THR A 178 12.39 7.93 -0.50
CA THR A 178 11.32 6.96 -0.80
C THR A 178 10.98 6.19 0.48
N THR A 179 10.00 6.66 1.27
CA THR A 179 9.28 5.84 2.28
C THR A 179 8.77 4.52 1.64
N LEU A 180 8.36 3.51 2.40
CA LEU A 180 7.70 2.36 1.79
C LEU A 180 6.58 1.99 2.73
N LEU A 181 5.39 2.51 2.45
CA LEU A 181 4.23 2.22 3.29
C LEU A 181 3.64 0.88 2.87
N MET A 182 4.03 -0.19 3.56
CA MET A 182 3.38 -1.50 3.42
C MET A 182 2.20 -1.59 4.39
N TYR A 183 0.99 -1.73 3.84
CA TYR A 183 -0.19 -1.99 4.65
C TYR A 183 -0.79 -3.38 4.38
N ARG A 184 -1.13 -3.99 5.52
CA ARG A 184 -1.93 -5.18 5.86
C ARG A 184 -1.53 -6.58 5.37
N SER A 185 -1.14 -7.38 6.37
CA SER A 185 -1.71 -8.72 6.57
C SER A 185 -2.22 -8.83 8.01
N ARG A 186 -3.53 -9.07 8.20
CA ARG A 186 -4.11 -9.32 9.52
C ARG A 186 -3.70 -10.73 9.97
N LEU A 187 -2.65 -10.85 10.79
CA LEU A 187 -2.38 -12.09 11.53
C LEU A 187 -3.32 -12.13 12.74
N ARG A 188 -4.49 -12.76 12.60
CA ARG A 188 -5.31 -13.14 13.75
C ARG A 188 -4.74 -14.42 14.35
N ARG A 189 -4.41 -14.38 15.64
CA ARG A 189 -4.47 -15.58 16.48
C ARG A 189 -5.94 -15.71 16.88
N GLU A 190 -6.58 -16.79 16.44
CA GLU A 190 -7.94 -17.13 16.86
C GLU A 190 -7.99 -17.31 18.39
N GLY A 191 -9.05 -16.81 19.01
CA GLY A 191 -9.43 -17.11 20.39
C GLY A 191 -9.18 -15.99 21.40
N ILE A 192 -10.25 -15.27 21.76
CA ILE A 192 -10.79 -15.11 23.13
C ILE A 192 -12.20 -14.49 22.96
N PRO A 193 -13.28 -15.11 23.47
CA PRO A 193 -14.60 -14.48 23.51
C PRO A 193 -14.60 -13.39 24.58
N GLN A 194 -15.14 -12.21 24.25
CA GLN A 194 -15.49 -11.21 25.25
C GLN A 194 -16.89 -11.54 25.80
N THR A 195 -16.98 -11.58 27.12
CA THR A 195 -18.20 -11.75 27.94
C THR A 195 -19.17 -10.61 27.78
#